data_AF-A0A2D6QA79-F1
#
_entry.id   AF-A0A2D6QA79-F1
#
_cell.length_a   1.000
_cell.length_b   1.000
_cell.length_c   1.000
_cell.angle_alpha   90.00
_cell.angle_beta   90.00
_cell.angle_gamma   90.00
#
_symmetry.space_group_name_H-M   'P 1'
#
loop_
_entity.id
_entity.type
_entity.pdbx_description
1 polymer ?
#
loop_
_entity_poly.entity_id
_entity_poly.type
_entity_poly.pdbx_seq_one_letter_code
_entity_poly.pdbx_strand_id
1 'polypeptide(L)' 'MNLVIELEGGGAIIGRFDESNGFEVLMHDVDVWEAGQEGDREHWVRETATYGVDVKQRDCTFPASNVQSWMPLGQVEKLS' A
#
# COMPACT_ATOMS: atom_id res chain seq x y z
N MET A 1 3.98 -10.22 5.07
CA MET A 1 2.58 -10.28 4.58
C MET A 1 2.34 -9.07 3.70
N ASN A 2 1.61 -9.18 2.58
CA ASN A 2 1.32 -7.99 1.76
C ASN A 2 0.14 -7.21 2.34
N LEU A 3 0.30 -5.91 2.49
CA LEU A 3 -0.67 -4.98 3.03
C LEU A 3 -0.96 -3.86 2.03
N VAL A 4 -2.19 -3.36 2.07
CA VAL A 4 -2.58 -2.03 1.58
C VAL A 4 -2.56 -1.10 2.79
N ILE A 5 -1.75 -0.06 2.71
CA ILE A 5 -1.66 1.01 3.70
C ILE A 5 -2.31 2.24 3.12
N GLU A 6 -3.40 2.70 3.71
CA GLU A 6 -3.96 4.00 3.36
C GLU A 6 -3.25 5.08 4.16
N LEU A 7 -2.82 6.13 3.47
CA LEU A 7 -2.13 7.26 4.05
C LEU A 7 -3.07 8.45 4.20
N GLU A 8 -2.81 9.28 5.20
CA GLU A 8 -3.44 10.59 5.32
C GLU A 8 -3.25 11.39 4.02
N GLY A 9 -4.29 12.11 3.59
CA GLY A 9 -4.27 12.88 2.35
C GLY A 9 -4.61 12.09 1.09
N GLY A 10 -4.94 10.80 1.20
CA GLY A 10 -5.48 9.99 0.09
C GLY A 10 -4.44 9.25 -0.75
N GLY A 11 -3.18 9.20 -0.29
CA GLY A 11 -2.17 8.29 -0.83
C GLY A 11 -2.38 6.85 -0.34
N ALA A 12 -1.70 5.90 -0.96
CA ALA A 12 -1.67 4.52 -0.49
C ALA A 12 -0.36 3.81 -0.87
N ILE A 13 0.03 2.82 -0.08
CA ILE A 13 1.19 1.96 -0.35
C ILE A 13 0.74 0.52 -0.31
N ILE A 14 1.09 -0.28 -1.33
CA ILE A 14 0.86 -1.72 -1.32
C ILE A 14 2.19 -2.45 -1.40
N GLY A 15 2.44 -3.38 -0.49
CA GLY A 15 3.67 -4.20 -0.53
C GLY A 15 3.83 -5.08 0.69
N ARG A 16 5.01 -5.69 0.85
CA ARG A 16 5.29 -6.59 1.96
C ARG A 16 5.66 -5.80 3.21
N PHE A 17 4.83 -5.88 4.24
CA PHE A 17 5.17 -5.36 5.56
C PHE A 17 6.36 -6.11 6.18
N ASP A 18 7.29 -5.34 6.75
CA ASP A 18 8.45 -5.84 7.50
C ASP A 18 8.33 -5.51 8.99
N GLU A 19 8.44 -4.22 9.35
CA GLU A 19 8.36 -3.77 10.74
C GLU A 19 7.74 -2.38 10.92
N SER A 20 7.32 -2.08 12.16
CA SER A 20 7.04 -0.71 12.61
C SER A 20 7.52 -0.54 14.04
N ASN A 21 8.20 0.57 14.30
CA ASN A 21 8.77 0.90 15.61
C ASN A 21 7.96 1.97 16.38
N GLY A 22 6.75 2.30 15.91
CA GLY A 22 5.90 3.35 16.47
C GLY A 22 6.19 4.76 15.95
N PHE A 23 7.30 4.98 15.26
CA PHE A 23 7.62 6.24 14.56
C PHE A 23 7.57 6.06 13.05
N GLU A 24 8.11 4.96 12.57
CA GLU A 24 8.22 4.63 11.16
C GLU A 24 7.65 3.23 10.87
N VAL A 25 7.29 3.04 9.61
CA VAL A 25 6.89 1.76 9.03
C VAL A 25 7.88 1.45 7.92
N LEU A 26 8.39 0.22 7.90
CA LEU A 26 9.22 -0.32 6.82
C LEU A 26 8.40 -1.34 6.02
N MET A 27 8.37 -1.13 4.71
CA MET A 27 7.79 -2.06 3.75
C MET A 27 8.79 -2.37 2.63
N HIS A 28 8.67 -3.58 2.08
CA HIS A 28 9.46 -4.06 0.95
C HIS A 28 8.61 -4.33 -0.27
N ASP A 29 9.25 -4.28 -1.44
CA ASP A 29 8.67 -4.66 -2.73
C ASP A 29 7.31 -3.95 -2.95
N VAL A 30 7.32 -2.62 -2.88
CA VAL A 30 6.12 -1.79 -2.83
C VAL A 30 5.76 -1.16 -4.18
N ASP A 31 4.46 -0.94 -4.37
CA ASP A 31 3.88 0.01 -5.31
C ASP A 31 3.19 1.14 -4.53
N VAL A 32 3.23 2.37 -5.05
CA VAL A 32 2.79 3.58 -4.34
C VAL A 32 1.79 4.34 -5.20
N TRP A 33 0.65 4.65 -4.60
CA TRP A 33 -0.33 5.59 -5.13
C TRP A 33 -0.16 6.95 -4.45
N GLU A 34 0.19 7.96 -5.22
CA GLU A 34 0.43 9.31 -4.70
C GLU A 34 -0.89 10.06 -4.45
N ALA A 35 -0.90 10.91 -3.42
CA ALA A 35 -2.03 11.78 -3.15
C ALA A 35 -2.29 12.74 -4.32
N GLY A 36 -3.49 12.72 -4.87
CA GLY A 36 -3.87 13.55 -6.03
C GLY A 36 -3.42 13.00 -7.39
N GLN A 37 -2.85 11.79 -7.44
CA GLN A 37 -2.61 11.07 -8.69
C GLN A 37 -3.92 10.90 -9.48
N GLU A 38 -3.87 11.12 -10.79
CA GLU A 38 -4.99 10.85 -11.69
C GLU A 38 -5.23 9.33 -11.84
N GLY A 39 -6.50 8.93 -11.86
CA GLY A 39 -6.91 7.55 -12.11
C GLY A 39 -7.86 7.01 -11.04
N ASP A 40 -8.10 5.71 -11.10
CA ASP A 40 -8.97 4.99 -10.17
C ASP A 40 -8.14 4.19 -9.16
N ARG A 41 -8.00 4.76 -7.95
CA ARG A 41 -7.27 4.13 -6.85
C ARG A 41 -7.89 2.80 -6.45
N GLU A 42 -9.22 2.69 -6.44
CA GLU A 42 -9.90 1.45 -6.05
C GLU A 42 -9.58 0.36 -7.07
N HIS A 43 -9.66 0.68 -8.37
CA HIS A 43 -9.26 -0.24 -9.42
C HIS A 43 -7.81 -0.69 -9.28
N TRP A 44 -6.87 0.23 -9.02
CA TRP A 44 -5.45 -0.09 -8.80
C TRP A 44 -5.23 -1.04 -7.61
N VAL A 45 -5.92 -0.83 -6.49
CA VAL A 45 -5.86 -1.72 -5.32
C VAL A 45 -6.35 -3.13 -5.68
N ARG A 46 -7.49 -3.23 -6.38
CA ARG A 46 -8.09 -4.52 -6.79
C ARG A 46 -7.27 -5.24 -7.86
N GLU A 47 -6.70 -4.52 -8.80
CA GLU A 47 -5.78 -5.04 -9.80
C GLU A 47 -4.55 -5.66 -9.12
N THR A 48 -3.96 -4.95 -8.16
CA THR A 48 -2.84 -5.42 -7.36
C THR A 48 -3.19 -6.68 -6.55
N ALA A 49 -4.41 -6.75 -5.98
CA ALA A 49 -4.88 -7.96 -5.28
C ALA A 49 -5.11 -9.15 -6.23
N THR A 50 -5.35 -8.89 -7.51
CA THR A 50 -5.62 -9.90 -8.54
C THR A 50 -4.33 -10.47 -9.10
N TYR A 51 -3.39 -9.60 -9.48
CA TYR A 51 -2.19 -9.97 -10.24
C TYR A 51 -0.89 -9.92 -9.43
N GLY A 52 -0.93 -9.38 -8.22
CA GLY A 52 0.25 -9.16 -7.39
C GLY A 52 0.78 -7.73 -7.48
N VAL A 53 1.76 -7.42 -6.64
CA VAL A 53 2.34 -6.07 -6.53
C VAL A 53 3.32 -5.82 -7.68
N ASP A 54 3.07 -4.78 -8.47
CA ASP A 54 3.98 -4.29 -9.50
C ASP A 54 5.06 -3.41 -8.85
N VAL A 55 6.09 -4.08 -8.33
CA VAL A 55 7.14 -3.47 -7.49
C VAL A 55 7.79 -2.26 -8.17
N LYS A 56 7.59 -1.07 -7.59
CA LYS A 56 8.23 0.20 -8.00
C LYS A 56 9.39 0.59 -7.11
N GLN A 57 9.33 0.24 -5.83
CA GLN A 57 10.39 0.53 -4.86
C GLN A 57 10.69 -0.72 -4.03
N ARG A 58 11.99 -1.02 -3.83
CA ARG A 58 12.40 -2.21 -3.10
C ARG A 58 12.20 -2.07 -1.59
N ASP A 59 12.54 -0.91 -1.05
CA ASP A 59 12.40 -0.58 0.37
C ASP A 59 11.73 0.79 0.46
N CYS A 60 10.71 0.91 1.31
CA CYS A 60 9.96 2.14 1.51
C CYS A 60 9.72 2.35 3.00
N THR A 61 10.20 3.49 3.51
CA THR A 61 10.02 3.90 4.90
C THR A 61 9.16 5.15 4.95
N PHE A 62 8.16 5.17 5.82
CA PHE A 62 7.27 6.32 6.00
C PHE A 62 6.83 6.47 7.47
N PRO A 63 6.40 7.67 7.90
CA PRO A 63 5.96 7.90 9.27
C PRO A 63 4.73 7.07 9.61
N ALA A 64 4.76 6.37 10.75
CA ALA A 64 3.62 5.64 11.28
C ALA A 64 2.43 6.56 11.58
N SER A 65 2.69 7.84 11.88
CA SER A 65 1.67 8.87 12.07
C SER A 65 0.84 9.15 10.81
N ASN A 66 1.36 8.85 9.63
CA ASN A 66 0.66 9.09 8.37
C ASN A 66 -0.27 7.94 7.99
N VAL A 67 -0.30 6.84 8.77
CA VAL A 67 -1.15 5.69 8.44
C VAL A 67 -2.57 5.91 8.92
N GLN A 68 -3.50 5.91 7.98
CA GLN A 68 -4.93 5.97 8.25
C GLN A 68 -5.53 4.57 8.49
N SER A 69 -5.12 3.57 7.69
CA SER A 69 -5.64 2.20 7.82
C SER A 69 -4.64 1.16 7.34
N TRP A 70 -4.78 -0.06 7.87
CA TRP A 70 -4.02 -1.24 7.51
C TRP A 70 -4.98 -2.32 7.02
N MET A 71 -4.79 -2.83 5.80
CA MET A 71 -5.61 -3.90 5.26
C MET A 71 -4.73 -5.00 4.64
N PRO A 72 -4.90 -6.28 5.03
CA PRO A 72 -4.26 -7.38 4.32
C PRO A 72 -4.70 -7.40 2.85
N LEU A 73 -3.74 -7.46 1.92
CA LEU A 73 -4.04 -7.48 0.49
C LEU A 73 -4.93 -8.67 0.10
N GLY A 74 -4.81 -9.80 0.81
CA GLY A 74 -5.65 -10.99 0.61
C GLY A 74 -7.11 -10.82 1.03
N GLN A 75 -7.49 -9.71 1.67
CA GLN A 75 -8.87 -9.36 2.00
C GLN A 75 -9.52 -8.43 0.97
N VAL A 76 -8.75 -7.91 0.02
CA VAL A 76 -9.27 -7.06 -1.07
C VAL A 76 -10.02 -7.94 -2.07
N GLU A 77 -11.20 -7.47 -2.49
CA GLU A 77 -11.96 -8.11 -3.56
C GLU A 77 -11.20 -8.01 -4.90
N LYS A 78 -10.95 -9.14 -5.55
CA LYS A 78 -10.27 -9.19 -6.84
C LYS A 78 -11.12 -8.61 -7.96
N LEU A 79 -10.48 -8.26 -9.07
CA LEU A 79 -11.19 -7.95 -10.30
C LEU A 79 -11.98 -9.20 -10.75
N SER A 80 -13.27 -8.98 -11.05
CA SER A 80 -14.22 -9.99 -11.50
C SER A 80 -14.09 -10.28 -12.99
#